data_AF-A0A9P3IZH9-F1
#
_entry.id   AF-A0A9P3IZH9-F1
#
_cell.length_a   1.000
_cell.length_b   1.000
_cell.length_c   1.000
_cell.angle_alpha   90.00
_cell.angle_beta   90.00
_cell.angle_gamma   90.00
#
_symmetry.space_group_name_H-M   'P 1'
#
loop_
_entity.id
_entity.type
_entity.pdbx_description
1 polymer ?
#
loop_
_entity_poly.entity_id
_entity_poly.type
_entity_poly.pdbx_seq_one_letter_code
_entity_poly.pdbx_strand_id
1 'polypeptide(L)'
;MKVPAWPPPVLAACPFAARFAAQRFGQALRLIHNMGRLREVVSQPLLDRLVLGSLLPNQLLPHLRALTPSLHDAVPRTERLVCVLCDGKWVGTGSGSALPPSAEPRNSPRSPLSQLVAYVETLGRSVESRSRVEGQREECVVLARKLKRMLVQMEEMDKARGLAKVFGIKEAV
;
A
#
# COMPACT_ATOMS: atom_id res chain seq x y z
N MET A 1 -13.58 1.90 13.03
CA MET A 1 -12.20 2.06 13.59
C MET A 1 -11.52 3.22 12.89
N LYS A 2 -10.84 4.10 13.63
CA LYS A 2 -10.11 5.26 13.05
C LYS A 2 -8.60 5.04 13.16
N VAL A 3 -7.90 5.05 12.03
CA VAL A 3 -6.42 5.01 12.00
C VAL A 3 -5.93 6.46 11.94
N PRO A 4 -5.20 6.94 12.95
CA PRO A 4 -4.77 8.33 12.96
C PRO A 4 -3.70 8.59 11.88
N ALA A 5 -3.90 9.60 11.04
CA ALA A 5 -2.96 10.02 10.02
C ALA A 5 -1.97 11.06 10.57
N TRP A 6 -1.31 10.75 11.69
CA TRP A 6 -0.35 11.66 12.31
C TRP A 6 0.99 11.62 11.59
N PRO A 7 1.60 12.79 11.28
CA PRO A 7 2.88 12.85 10.60
C PRO A 7 4.05 12.46 11.54
N PRO A 8 5.21 12.04 11.01
CA PRO A 8 6.38 11.64 11.79
C PRO A 8 6.81 12.57 12.94
N PRO A 9 6.79 13.92 12.83
CA PRO A 9 7.15 14.77 13.97
C PRO A 9 6.24 14.56 15.19
N VAL A 10 4.95 14.33 14.99
CA VAL A 10 4.00 14.06 16.08
C VAL A 10 4.26 12.69 16.71
N LEU A 11 4.61 11.71 15.88
CA LEU A 11 4.95 10.36 16.34
C LEU A 11 6.29 10.34 17.10
N ALA A 12 7.24 11.18 16.69
CA ALA A 12 8.53 11.34 17.38
C ALA A 12 8.37 12.09 18.72
N ALA A 13 7.47 13.08 18.79
CA ALA A 13 7.22 13.84 20.01
C ALA A 13 6.51 13.03 21.11
N CYS A 14 5.70 12.03 20.75
CA CYS A 14 4.96 11.22 21.71
C CYS A 14 5.05 9.71 21.37
N PRO A 15 5.82 8.91 22.13
CA PRO A 15 5.96 7.47 21.86
C PRO A 15 4.65 6.70 22.05
N PHE A 16 3.77 7.16 22.94
CA PHE A 16 2.43 6.57 23.08
C PHE A 16 1.57 6.79 21.83
N ALA A 17 1.67 7.95 21.18
CA ALA A 17 0.99 8.23 19.92
C ALA A 17 1.46 7.29 18.80
N ALA A 18 2.78 7.06 18.70
CA ALA A 18 3.36 6.10 17.76
C ALA A 18 2.85 4.67 18.00
N ARG A 19 2.84 4.20 19.26
CA ARG A 19 2.32 2.87 19.61
C ARG A 19 0.84 2.73 19.29
N PHE A 20 0.04 3.75 19.62
CA PHE A 20 -1.39 3.75 19.34
C PHE A 20 -1.67 3.71 17.84
N ALA A 21 -0.99 4.56 17.04
CA ALA A 21 -1.13 4.58 15.59
C ALA A 21 -0.76 3.21 14.97
N ALA A 22 0.37 2.62 15.40
CA ALA A 22 0.81 1.31 14.94
C ALA A 22 -0.19 0.20 15.31
N GLN A 23 -0.73 0.23 16.53
CA GLN A 23 -1.74 -0.73 16.98
C GLN A 23 -3.02 -0.63 16.14
N ARG A 24 -3.53 0.59 15.91
CA ARG A 24 -4.74 0.82 15.10
C ARG A 24 -4.53 0.40 13.65
N PHE A 25 -3.38 0.71 13.06
CA PHE A 25 -3.03 0.25 11.72
C PHE A 25 -2.98 -1.29 11.65
N GLY A 26 -2.33 -1.95 12.61
CA GLY A 26 -2.27 -3.41 12.67
C GLY A 26 -3.62 -4.08 12.93
N GLN A 27 -4.54 -3.44 13.66
CA GLN A 27 -5.93 -3.89 13.79
C GLN A 27 -6.68 -3.80 12.46
N ALA A 28 -6.52 -2.70 11.73
CA ALA A 28 -7.14 -2.54 10.41
C ALA A 28 -6.64 -3.56 9.40
N LEU A 29 -5.33 -3.85 9.38
CA LEU A 29 -4.77 -4.91 8.52
C LEU A 29 -5.31 -6.29 8.87
N ARG A 30 -5.36 -6.65 10.16
CA ARG A 30 -5.96 -7.94 10.60
C ARG A 30 -7.42 -8.05 10.20
N LEU A 31 -8.16 -6.94 10.24
CA LEU A 31 -9.54 -6.92 9.80
C LEU A 31 -9.64 -7.20 8.28
N ILE A 32 -8.82 -6.57 7.44
CA ILE A 32 -8.79 -6.87 5.98
C ILE A 32 -8.44 -8.33 5.74
N HIS A 33 -7.42 -8.83 6.43
CA HIS A 33 -6.98 -10.22 6.31
C HIS A 33 -8.11 -11.20 6.64
N ASN A 34 -8.80 -10.96 7.75
CA ASN A 34 -9.92 -11.79 8.18
C ASN A 34 -11.11 -11.66 7.22
N MET A 35 -11.42 -10.45 6.74
CA MET A 35 -12.46 -10.22 5.73
C MET A 35 -12.17 -11.00 4.43
N GLY A 36 -10.90 -11.06 4.00
CA GLY A 36 -10.50 -11.84 2.83
C GLY A 36 -10.70 -13.36 3.01
N ARG A 37 -10.70 -13.86 4.26
CA ARG A 37 -11.02 -15.26 4.57
C ARG A 37 -12.52 -15.54 4.63
N LEU A 38 -13.33 -14.51 4.87
CA LEU A 38 -14.79 -14.60 4.94
C LEU A 38 -15.48 -14.58 3.57
N ARG A 39 -14.72 -14.63 2.46
CA ARG A 39 -15.24 -14.58 1.08
C ARG A 39 -16.27 -15.67 0.73
N GLU A 40 -16.20 -16.80 1.43
CA GLU A 40 -17.11 -17.94 1.21
C GLU A 40 -18.43 -17.79 1.97
N VAL A 41 -18.45 -16.89 2.97
CA VAL A 41 -19.61 -16.67 3.87
C VAL A 41 -20.30 -15.36 3.55
N VAL A 42 -19.54 -14.33 3.18
CA VAL A 42 -20.01 -12.97 2.91
C VAL A 42 -19.86 -12.66 1.43
N SER A 43 -20.86 -12.00 0.85
CA SER A 43 -20.83 -11.65 -0.56
C SER A 43 -19.64 -10.75 -0.92
N GLN A 44 -18.92 -11.12 -2.00
CA GLN A 44 -17.80 -10.35 -2.55
C GLN A 44 -18.10 -8.85 -2.77
N PRO A 45 -19.27 -8.41 -3.28
CA PRO A 45 -19.52 -6.97 -3.47
C PRO A 45 -19.60 -6.19 -2.15
N LEU A 46 -20.10 -6.82 -1.08
CA LEU A 46 -20.15 -6.18 0.25
C LEU A 46 -18.73 -6.05 0.80
N LEU A 47 -17.95 -7.12 0.67
CA LEU A 47 -16.54 -7.17 1.03
C LEU A 47 -15.71 -6.11 0.30
N ASP A 48 -15.87 -5.97 -1.02
CA ASP A 48 -15.20 -4.96 -1.83
C ASP A 48 -15.61 -3.54 -1.39
N ARG A 49 -16.90 -3.29 -1.14
CA ARG A 49 -17.38 -1.99 -0.66
C ARG A 49 -16.78 -1.62 0.70
N LEU A 50 -16.63 -2.58 1.61
CA LEU A 50 -16.03 -2.33 2.92
C LEU A 50 -14.53 -2.06 2.80
N VAL A 51 -13.78 -2.95 2.16
CA VAL A 51 -12.32 -2.84 2.09
C VAL A 51 -11.88 -1.76 1.12
N LEU A 52 -12.29 -1.88 -0.14
CA LEU A 52 -11.88 -0.98 -1.22
C LEU A 52 -12.69 0.32 -1.18
N GLY A 53 -14.00 0.26 -0.92
CA GLY A 53 -14.85 1.46 -0.92
C GLY A 53 -14.69 2.34 0.32
N SER A 54 -14.27 1.81 1.48
CA SER A 54 -14.22 2.58 2.73
C SER A 54 -12.89 2.53 3.47
N LEU A 55 -12.36 1.33 3.76
CA LEU A 55 -11.25 1.19 4.69
C LEU A 55 -9.92 1.65 4.08
N LEU A 56 -9.65 1.24 2.84
CA LEU A 56 -8.45 1.61 2.10
C LEU A 56 -8.38 3.14 1.84
N PRO A 57 -9.37 3.77 1.19
CA PRO A 57 -9.30 5.19 0.85
C PRO A 57 -9.45 6.12 2.06
N ASN A 58 -10.28 5.78 3.05
CA ASN A 58 -10.62 6.73 4.12
C ASN A 58 -9.75 6.57 5.38
N GLN A 59 -9.08 5.43 5.57
CA GLN A 59 -8.30 5.17 6.79
C GLN A 59 -6.83 4.86 6.48
N LEU A 60 -6.57 3.92 5.58
CA LEU A 60 -5.21 3.39 5.38
C LEU A 60 -4.36 4.28 4.48
N LEU A 61 -4.88 4.72 3.34
CA LEU A 61 -4.15 5.63 2.45
C LEU A 61 -3.79 6.97 3.12
N PRO A 62 -4.70 7.65 3.84
CA PRO A 62 -4.33 8.87 4.56
C PRO A 62 -3.25 8.63 5.61
N HIS A 63 -3.33 7.51 6.35
CA HIS A 63 -2.30 7.14 7.32
C HIS A 63 -0.93 6.92 6.66
N LEU A 64 -0.88 6.19 5.54
CA LEU A 64 0.37 5.96 4.81
C LEU A 64 0.94 7.27 4.25
N ARG A 65 0.10 8.11 3.63
CA ARG A 65 0.51 9.43 3.11
C ARG A 65 1.08 10.35 4.18
N ALA A 66 0.55 10.28 5.41
CA ALA A 66 1.13 11.05 6.52
C ALA A 66 2.55 10.60 6.87
N LEU A 67 2.90 9.34 6.62
CA LEU A 67 4.21 8.75 6.93
C LEU A 67 5.24 8.89 5.81
N THR A 68 4.86 9.34 4.62
CA THR A 68 5.73 9.54 3.46
C THR A 68 7.07 10.23 3.75
N PRO A 69 7.18 11.28 4.60
CA PRO A 69 8.48 11.89 4.89
C PRO A 69 9.47 10.94 5.60
N SER A 70 8.99 9.87 6.25
CA SER A 70 9.83 8.78 6.79
C SER A 70 9.73 7.55 5.90
N LEU A 71 10.65 7.43 4.93
CA LEU A 71 10.65 6.29 4.00
C LEU A 71 10.84 4.93 4.70
N HIS A 72 11.64 4.88 5.77
CA HIS A 72 11.86 3.66 6.57
C HIS A 72 10.60 3.21 7.31
N ASP A 73 9.66 4.12 7.56
CA ASP A 73 8.36 3.81 8.15
C ASP A 73 7.28 3.52 7.10
N ALA A 74 7.27 4.30 6.03
CA ALA A 74 6.26 4.25 4.99
C ALA A 74 6.36 2.97 4.15
N VAL A 75 7.57 2.59 3.71
CA VAL A 75 7.76 1.44 2.81
C VAL A 75 7.36 0.13 3.49
N PRO A 76 7.82 -0.22 4.71
CA PRO A 76 7.42 -1.47 5.35
C PRO A 76 5.94 -1.52 5.71
N ARG A 77 5.31 -0.39 6.07
CA ARG A 77 3.86 -0.35 6.33
C ARG A 77 3.04 -0.56 5.07
N THR A 78 3.50 0.00 3.95
CA THR A 78 2.88 -0.21 2.63
C THR A 78 3.05 -1.65 2.18
N GLU A 79 4.23 -2.25 2.40
CA GLU A 79 4.51 -3.67 2.13
C GLU A 79 3.53 -4.58 2.87
N ARG A 80 3.31 -4.34 4.16
CA ARG A 80 2.33 -5.12 4.95
C ARG A 80 0.91 -4.98 4.44
N LEU A 81 0.51 -3.79 3.98
CA LEU A 81 -0.82 -3.57 3.40
C LEU A 81 -0.97 -4.34 2.09
N VAL A 82 0.01 -4.23 1.18
CA VAL A 82 -0.01 -4.93 -0.11
C VAL A 82 -0.07 -6.44 0.10
N CYS A 83 0.76 -7.01 0.98
CA CYS A 83 0.70 -8.44 1.29
C CYS A 83 -0.70 -8.88 1.73
N VAL A 84 -1.32 -8.19 2.69
CA VAL A 84 -2.67 -8.54 3.18
C VAL A 84 -3.72 -8.42 2.08
N LEU A 85 -3.60 -7.43 1.19
CA LEU A 85 -4.51 -7.26 0.05
C LEU A 85 -4.35 -8.38 -1.00
N CYS A 86 -3.11 -8.77 -1.31
CA CYS A 86 -2.83 -9.87 -2.22
C CYS A 86 -3.28 -11.22 -1.64
N ASP A 87 -3.00 -11.50 -0.36
CA ASP A 87 -3.42 -12.72 0.32
C ASP A 87 -4.96 -12.85 0.35
N GLY A 88 -5.64 -11.74 0.56
CA GLY A 88 -7.11 -11.68 0.49
C GLY A 88 -7.68 -11.79 -0.93
N LYS A 89 -6.84 -11.90 -1.96
CA LYS A 89 -7.21 -11.86 -3.39
C LYS A 89 -8.03 -10.60 -3.76
N TRP A 90 -7.76 -9.49 -3.08
CA TRP A 90 -8.33 -8.19 -3.41
C TRP A 90 -7.64 -7.55 -4.62
N VAL A 91 -6.47 -8.09 -4.98
CA VAL A 91 -5.58 -7.62 -6.03
C VAL A 91 -5.37 -8.79 -6.99
N GLY A 92 -6.01 -8.75 -8.16
CA GLY A 92 -5.94 -9.78 -9.19
C GLY A 92 -7.20 -9.87 -10.04
N THR A 93 -7.08 -10.46 -11.24
CA THR A 93 -8.19 -10.75 -12.18
C THR A 93 -9.27 -11.69 -11.64
N GLY A 94 -9.03 -12.31 -10.48
CA GLY A 94 -9.95 -13.24 -9.81
C GLY A 94 -11.00 -12.61 -8.89
N SER A 95 -11.06 -11.27 -8.76
CA SER A 95 -12.30 -10.66 -8.26
C SER A 95 -13.32 -10.76 -9.38
N GLY A 96 -14.19 -11.78 -9.31
CA GLY A 96 -15.37 -11.97 -10.16
C GLY A 96 -16.40 -10.86 -9.93
N SER A 97 -15.96 -9.62 -9.98
CA SER A 97 -16.75 -8.44 -9.74
C SER A 97 -17.35 -8.04 -11.08
N ALA A 98 -18.51 -8.62 -11.35
CA ALA A 98 -19.63 -7.74 -11.64
C ALA A 98 -19.70 -6.75 -10.47
N LEU A 99 -18.95 -5.64 -10.57
CA LEU A 99 -19.05 -4.54 -9.63
C LEU A 99 -20.54 -4.15 -9.61
N PRO A 100 -21.13 -3.83 -8.45
CA PRO A 100 -22.41 -3.15 -8.44
C PRO A 100 -22.29 -1.89 -9.35
N PRO A 101 -23.36 -1.48 -10.05
CA PRO A 101 -23.32 -0.48 -11.15
C PRO A 101 -22.81 0.92 -10.75
N SER A 102 -22.39 1.11 -9.50
CA SER A 102 -21.92 2.36 -8.91
C SER A 102 -20.42 2.38 -8.57
N ALA A 103 -19.68 1.28 -8.78
CA ALA A 103 -18.26 1.24 -8.49
C ALA A 103 -17.47 1.16 -9.81
N GLU A 104 -16.60 2.15 -10.02
CA GLU A 104 -15.90 2.41 -11.27
C GLU A 104 -14.95 1.27 -11.66
N PRO A 105 -14.66 1.06 -12.96
CA PRO A 105 -13.75 0.02 -13.41
C PRO A 105 -12.39 0.08 -12.70
N ARG A 106 -11.73 -1.06 -12.48
CA ARG A 106 -10.42 -1.17 -11.81
C ARG A 106 -9.36 -0.20 -12.39
N ASN A 107 -9.44 0.04 -13.69
CA ASN A 107 -8.56 0.94 -14.46
C ASN A 107 -8.95 2.42 -14.37
N SER A 108 -10.01 2.75 -13.62
CA SER A 108 -10.35 4.15 -13.38
C SER A 108 -9.29 4.77 -12.46
N PRO A 109 -8.85 6.00 -12.75
CA PRO A 109 -7.86 6.71 -11.94
C PRO A 109 -8.35 7.02 -10.52
N ARG A 110 -9.63 6.75 -10.22
CA ARG A 110 -10.24 6.93 -8.90
C ARG A 110 -10.38 5.65 -8.11
N SER A 111 -10.12 4.49 -8.71
CA SER A 111 -10.19 3.22 -7.98
C SER A 111 -9.22 3.25 -6.78
N PRO A 112 -9.62 2.72 -5.62
CA PRO A 112 -8.81 2.79 -4.40
C PRO A 112 -7.50 1.99 -4.56
N LEU A 113 -7.47 0.98 -5.42
CA LEU A 113 -6.26 0.25 -5.81
C LEU A 113 -5.35 1.11 -6.68
N SER A 114 -5.88 1.85 -7.68
CA SER A 114 -5.04 2.75 -8.48
C SER A 114 -4.45 3.88 -7.64
N GLN A 115 -5.17 4.37 -6.62
CA GLN A 115 -4.62 5.31 -5.64
C GLN A 115 -3.49 4.73 -4.80
N LEU A 116 -3.53 3.43 -4.47
CA LEU A 116 -2.45 2.74 -3.78
C LEU A 116 -1.23 2.57 -4.70
N VAL A 117 -1.44 2.22 -5.97
CA VAL A 117 -0.36 2.13 -6.96
C VAL A 117 0.30 3.49 -7.16
N ALA A 118 -0.49 4.56 -7.33
CA ALA A 118 0.02 5.93 -7.42
C ALA A 118 0.81 6.32 -6.17
N TYR A 119 0.36 5.90 -4.99
CA TYR A 119 1.10 6.12 -3.76
C TYR A 119 2.45 5.37 -3.74
N VAL A 120 2.50 4.11 -4.19
CA VAL A 120 3.75 3.35 -4.32
C VAL A 120 4.72 4.02 -5.31
N GLU A 121 4.21 4.59 -6.41
CA GLU A 121 5.03 5.39 -7.33
C GLU A 121 5.60 6.64 -6.65
N THR A 122 4.79 7.35 -5.86
CA THR A 122 5.27 8.54 -5.13
C THR A 122 6.40 8.18 -4.15
N LEU A 123 6.29 7.04 -3.46
CA LEU A 123 7.38 6.51 -2.65
C LEU A 123 8.61 6.18 -3.49
N GLY A 124 8.42 5.62 -4.68
CA GLY A 124 9.50 5.34 -5.62
C GLY A 124 10.28 6.59 -5.98
N ARG A 125 9.59 7.68 -6.32
CA ARG A 125 10.20 8.98 -6.62
C ARG A 125 10.91 9.58 -5.40
N SER A 126 10.34 9.43 -4.20
CA SER A 126 10.97 9.89 -2.96
C SER A 126 12.23 9.09 -2.60
N VAL A 127 12.25 7.79 -2.88
CA VAL A 127 13.46 6.95 -2.73
C VAL A 127 14.50 7.36 -3.77
N GLU A 128 14.09 7.65 -5.01
CA GLU A 128 15.01 8.09 -6.07
C GLU A 128 15.66 9.42 -5.71
N SER A 129 14.88 10.40 -5.28
CA SER A 129 15.41 11.71 -4.87
C SER A 129 16.40 11.59 -3.71
N ARG A 130 16.11 10.73 -2.72
CA ARG A 130 17.00 10.48 -1.59
C ARG A 130 18.26 9.70 -2.00
N SER A 131 18.18 8.82 -2.99
CA SER A 131 19.33 8.02 -3.46
C SER A 131 20.45 8.84 -4.13
N ARG A 132 20.17 10.08 -4.52
CA ARG A 132 21.15 11.03 -5.06
C ARG A 132 22.07 11.63 -4.00
N VAL A 133 21.70 11.48 -2.72
CA VAL A 133 22.55 11.88 -1.59
C VAL A 133 23.60 10.80 -1.36
N GLU A 134 24.88 11.21 -1.33
CA GLU A 134 26.01 10.32 -1.09
C GLU A 134 25.85 9.54 0.23
N GLY A 135 26.19 8.24 0.20
CA GLY A 135 26.07 7.35 1.37
C GLY A 135 24.70 6.69 1.59
N GLN A 136 23.62 7.15 0.94
CA GLN A 136 22.27 6.56 1.11
C GLN A 136 21.84 5.61 -0.02
N ARG A 137 22.71 5.40 -1.01
CA ARG A 137 22.40 4.65 -2.23
C ARG A 137 22.05 3.19 -1.96
N GLU A 138 22.80 2.50 -1.10
CA GLU A 138 22.56 1.08 -0.80
C GLU A 138 21.23 0.86 -0.09
N GLU A 139 20.92 1.69 0.92
CA GLU A 139 19.64 1.65 1.62
C GLU A 139 18.46 1.94 0.67
N CYS A 140 18.62 2.92 -0.21
CA CYS A 140 17.61 3.25 -1.22
C CYS A 140 17.39 2.09 -2.21
N VAL A 141 18.44 1.35 -2.59
CA VAL A 141 18.30 0.14 -3.42
C VAL A 141 17.50 -0.94 -2.71
N VAL A 142 17.69 -1.14 -1.40
CA VAL A 142 16.89 -2.10 -0.62
C VAL A 142 15.42 -1.70 -0.59
N LEU A 143 15.12 -0.41 -0.35
CA LEU A 143 13.76 0.11 -0.39
C LEU A 143 13.14 -0.02 -1.79
N ALA A 144 13.89 0.32 -2.84
CA ALA A 144 13.46 0.19 -4.23
C ALA A 144 13.13 -1.26 -4.61
N ARG A 145 13.90 -2.25 -4.13
CA ARG A 145 13.57 -3.68 -4.31
C ARG A 145 12.23 -4.04 -3.68
N LYS A 146 11.93 -3.52 -2.48
CA LYS A 146 10.62 -3.72 -1.83
C LYS A 146 9.49 -3.10 -2.63
N LEU A 147 9.67 -1.86 -3.10
CA LEU A 147 8.67 -1.18 -3.96
C LEU A 147 8.42 -1.95 -5.25
N LYS A 148 9.48 -2.43 -5.91
CA LYS A 148 9.38 -3.28 -7.11
C LYS A 148 8.54 -4.53 -6.83
N ARG A 149 8.83 -5.27 -5.74
CA ARG A 149 8.05 -6.47 -5.38
C ARG A 149 6.58 -6.17 -5.18
N MET A 150 6.24 -5.08 -4.50
CA MET A 150 4.85 -4.66 -4.33
C MET A 150 4.16 -4.37 -5.67
N LEU A 151 4.83 -3.67 -6.60
CA LEU A 151 4.26 -3.39 -7.92
C LEU A 151 4.00 -4.68 -8.72
N VAL A 152 4.92 -5.65 -8.66
CA VAL A 152 4.73 -6.97 -9.28
C VAL A 152 3.55 -7.72 -8.65
N GLN A 153 3.44 -7.71 -7.31
CA GLN A 153 2.31 -8.32 -6.59
C GLN A 153 0.96 -7.68 -6.96
N MET A 154 0.97 -6.42 -7.38
CA MET A 154 -0.22 -5.71 -7.85
C MET A 154 -0.52 -5.86 -9.35
N GLU A 155 0.25 -6.68 -10.06
CA GLU A 155 0.19 -6.88 -11.52
C GLU A 155 0.62 -5.64 -12.35
N GLU A 156 1.33 -4.68 -11.73
CA GLU A 156 1.76 -3.42 -12.35
C GLU A 156 3.19 -3.54 -12.91
N MET A 157 3.37 -4.43 -13.90
CA MET A 157 4.68 -4.84 -14.41
C MET A 157 5.46 -3.71 -15.09
N ASP A 158 4.80 -2.82 -15.83
CA ASP A 158 5.48 -1.71 -16.51
C ASP A 158 6.10 -0.72 -15.53
N LYS A 159 5.38 -0.43 -14.44
CA LYS A 159 5.87 0.44 -13.35
C LYS A 159 6.99 -0.24 -12.58
N ALA A 160 6.88 -1.55 -12.33
CA ALA A 160 7.95 -2.33 -11.70
C ALA A 160 9.24 -2.31 -12.53
N ARG A 161 9.12 -2.43 -13.87
CA ARG A 161 10.24 -2.31 -14.82
C ARG A 161 10.85 -0.92 -14.84
N GLY A 162 10.03 0.12 -14.85
CA GLY A 162 10.49 1.50 -14.75
C GLY A 162 11.37 1.73 -13.51
N LEU A 163 10.88 1.29 -12.34
CA LEU A 163 11.61 1.41 -11.09
C LEU A 163 12.89 0.55 -11.07
N ALA A 164 12.85 -0.65 -11.66
CA ALA A 164 14.04 -1.50 -11.79
C ALA A 164 15.14 -0.86 -12.62
N LYS A 165 14.78 -0.18 -13.73
CA LYS A 165 15.73 0.54 -14.60
C LYS A 165 16.40 1.69 -13.86
N VAL A 166 15.65 2.48 -13.10
CA VAL A 166 16.18 3.64 -12.35
C VAL A 166 17.26 3.24 -11.35
N PHE A 167 17.08 2.11 -10.65
CA PHE A 167 18.01 1.65 -9.62
C PHE A 167 19.00 0.57 -10.08
N GLY A 168 18.98 0.19 -11.37
CA GLY A 168 19.83 -0.90 -11.89
C GLY A 168 19.56 -2.26 -11.25
N ILE A 169 18.33 -2.51 -10.80
CA ILE A 169 17.95 -3.76 -10.10
C ILE A 169 17.69 -4.83 -11.16
N LYS A 170 18.55 -5.86 -11.22
CA LYS A 170 18.35 -7.03 -12.09
C LYS A 170 16.96 -7.64 -11.89
N GLU A 171 16.34 -8.05 -12.98
CA GLU A 171 15.07 -8.78 -12.95
C GLU A 171 15.30 -10.12 -12.23
N ALA A 172 14.61 -10.33 -11.12
CA ALA A 172 14.45 -11.67 -10.60
C ALA A 172 13.33 -12.26 -11.46
N VAL A 173 13.75 -13.14 -12.37
CA VAL A 173 12.90 -14.01 -13.20
C VAL A 173 12.03 -14.87 -12.30
#